data_AF-L9UVE1-F1
#
_entry.id   AF-L9UVE1-F1
#
_cell.length_a   1.000
_cell.length_b   1.000
_cell.length_c   1.000
_cell.angle_alpha   90.00
_cell.angle_beta   90.00
_cell.angle_gamma   90.00
#
_symmetry.space_group_name_H-M   'P 1'
#
loop_
_entity.id
_entity.type
_entity.pdbx_description
1 polymer ?
#
loop_
_entity_poly.entity_id
_entity_poly.type
_entity_poly.pdbx_seq_one_letter_code
_entity_poly.pdbx_strand_id
1 'polypeptide(L)'
;MRSDATMPDVGTVRTATRWLAAGLALSVVVTGLAAPALAASDPTVVAGGTSVEEGEETTVDLTLTEAPDGVAGFALTVEMTNGDAATVVDAEVADEFGLGEVEGIADGTAVRLKAADLNKTVEPGASNVTLGSVTLRGQQAGETSLRVTIDRLDDNNGSSVNPRTDPGTLDVIDAAGGADESDNAGAVTATASETGPDENTMTEMGVEPTRTDDASEETAVGAPTTNKVNEAADAGTASTEVPGFTVGTALVALVAALVMLSRWED
;
A
#
# COMPACT_ATOMS: atom_id res chain seq x y z
N MET A 1 -1.41 -30.40 106.49
CA MET A 1 -0.46 -30.51 105.36
C MET A 1 -1.15 -31.16 104.18
N ARG A 2 -1.66 -30.32 103.27
CA ARG A 2 -1.61 -30.48 101.82
C ARG A 2 -2.22 -29.21 101.26
N SER A 3 -1.32 -28.26 101.01
CA SER A 3 -1.57 -27.05 100.25
C SER A 3 -1.78 -27.48 98.81
N ASP A 4 -2.88 -27.09 98.20
CA ASP A 4 -2.98 -27.03 96.75
C ASP A 4 -3.59 -25.67 96.39
N ALA A 5 -2.88 -24.98 95.52
CA ALA A 5 -3.09 -23.61 95.15
C ALA A 5 -3.29 -23.56 93.64
N THR A 6 -4.08 -22.57 93.22
CA THR A 6 -4.05 -21.95 91.89
C THR A 6 -4.94 -22.59 90.82
N MET A 7 -6.06 -21.92 90.53
CA MET A 7 -6.20 -21.15 89.29
C MET A 7 -7.38 -20.16 89.40
N PRO A 8 -7.19 -18.86 89.12
CA PRO A 8 -8.29 -17.96 88.80
C PRO A 8 -8.66 -18.12 87.32
N ASP A 9 -9.90 -18.53 87.07
CA ASP A 9 -10.53 -18.49 85.75
C ASP A 9 -10.78 -17.02 85.37
N VAL A 10 -9.96 -16.51 84.45
CA VAL A 10 -10.08 -15.15 83.91
C VAL A 10 -10.81 -15.23 82.58
N GLY A 11 -12.02 -14.69 82.58
CA GLY A 11 -12.60 -14.02 81.42
C GLY A 11 -13.34 -14.92 80.42
N THR A 12 -14.63 -14.65 80.24
CA THR A 12 -15.06 -13.73 79.18
C THR A 12 -16.58 -13.69 79.16
N VAL A 13 -17.11 -12.48 79.34
CA VAL A 13 -18.51 -12.12 79.25
C VAL A 13 -19.03 -12.48 77.85
N ARG A 14 -19.99 -13.42 77.75
CA ARG A 14 -20.67 -13.73 76.48
C ARG A 14 -21.72 -12.67 76.17
N THR A 15 -21.23 -11.57 75.62
CA THR A 15 -21.98 -10.62 74.80
C THR A 15 -21.10 -10.46 73.54
N ALA A 16 -21.58 -10.50 72.31
CA ALA A 16 -22.80 -9.94 71.83
C ALA A 16 -23.05 -10.32 70.36
N THR A 17 -24.24 -9.94 69.91
CA THR A 17 -24.50 -9.37 68.59
C THR A 17 -24.56 -10.31 67.39
N ARG A 18 -25.81 -10.60 67.03
CA ARG A 18 -26.28 -10.95 65.69
C ARG A 18 -25.68 -9.99 64.64
N TRP A 19 -24.87 -10.51 63.74
CA TRP A 19 -24.51 -9.76 62.54
C TRP A 19 -25.66 -9.83 61.54
N LEU A 20 -26.31 -8.68 61.35
CA LEU A 20 -27.16 -8.41 60.19
C LEU A 20 -26.28 -8.46 58.94
N ALA A 21 -26.58 -9.39 58.04
CA ALA A 21 -26.05 -9.38 56.68
C ALA A 21 -26.64 -8.17 55.94
N ALA A 22 -25.87 -7.08 55.87
CA ALA A 22 -26.17 -5.95 55.00
C ALA A 22 -25.50 -6.21 53.64
N GLY A 23 -26.30 -6.67 52.67
CA GLY A 23 -25.87 -6.81 51.29
C GLY A 23 -25.57 -5.44 50.68
N LEU A 24 -24.30 -5.19 50.36
CA LEU A 24 -23.90 -4.05 49.55
C LEU A 24 -23.99 -4.46 48.07
N ALA A 25 -25.08 -4.10 47.42
CA ALA A 25 -25.21 -4.21 45.97
C ALA A 25 -24.27 -3.18 45.32
N LEU A 26 -23.07 -3.62 44.91
CA LEU A 26 -22.16 -2.81 44.12
C LEU A 26 -22.65 -2.79 42.67
N SER A 27 -23.51 -1.83 42.33
CA SER A 27 -23.89 -1.56 40.94
C SER A 27 -22.72 -0.82 40.27
N VAL A 28 -21.84 -1.56 39.61
CA VAL A 28 -20.85 -0.99 38.69
C VAL A 28 -21.60 -0.58 37.42
N VAL A 29 -21.88 0.72 37.30
CA VAL A 29 -22.31 1.32 36.04
C VAL A 29 -21.07 1.40 35.14
N VAL A 30 -20.98 0.48 34.18
CA VAL A 30 -20.04 0.62 33.05
C VAL A 30 -20.62 1.69 32.14
N THR A 31 -20.15 2.93 32.28
CA THR A 31 -20.34 3.94 31.24
C THR A 31 -19.46 3.55 30.05
N GLY A 32 -20.08 3.09 28.98
CA GLY A 32 -19.40 2.88 27.71
C GLY A 32 -18.86 4.20 27.18
N LEU A 33 -17.56 4.43 27.30
CA LEU A 33 -16.88 5.41 26.47
C LEU A 33 -16.86 4.84 25.05
N ALA A 34 -17.76 5.33 24.20
CA ALA A 34 -17.57 5.23 22.77
C ALA A 34 -16.39 6.16 22.42
N ALA A 35 -15.21 5.59 22.19
CA ALA A 35 -14.13 6.35 21.58
C ALA A 35 -14.61 6.78 20.18
N PRO A 36 -14.38 8.04 19.77
CA PRO A 36 -14.61 8.42 18.38
C PRO A 36 -13.74 7.52 17.51
N ALA A 37 -14.35 6.79 16.59
CA ALA A 37 -13.62 6.16 15.51
C ALA A 37 -12.99 7.30 14.71
N LEU A 38 -11.68 7.49 14.86
CA LEU A 38 -10.93 8.30 13.93
C LEU A 38 -11.15 7.68 12.56
N ALA A 39 -11.62 8.47 11.60
CA ALA A 39 -11.74 8.00 10.24
C ALA A 39 -10.32 7.61 9.79
N ALA A 40 -10.09 6.30 9.62
CA ALA A 40 -8.87 5.81 9.02
C ALA A 40 -8.81 6.38 7.61
N SER A 41 -7.67 6.97 7.25
CA SER A 41 -7.43 7.31 5.85
C SER A 41 -7.16 5.99 5.11
N ASP A 42 -7.44 5.96 3.81
CA ASP A 42 -7.21 4.74 3.04
C ASP A 42 -5.70 4.60 2.78
N PRO A 43 -5.08 3.46 3.13
CA PRO A 43 -3.66 3.26 2.93
C PRO A 43 -3.29 3.40 1.45
N THR A 44 -2.21 4.13 1.18
CA THR A 44 -1.72 4.39 -0.17
C THR A 44 -0.22 4.11 -0.23
N VAL A 45 0.23 3.39 -1.25
CA VAL A 45 1.64 3.22 -1.57
C VAL A 45 2.05 4.28 -2.57
N VAL A 46 2.96 5.15 -2.17
CA VAL A 46 3.47 6.28 -2.94
C VAL A 46 4.88 5.95 -3.41
N ALA A 47 5.13 6.09 -4.70
CA ALA A 47 6.49 6.15 -5.22
C ALA A 47 6.94 7.61 -5.28
N GLY A 48 8.13 7.91 -4.74
CA GLY A 48 8.69 9.26 -4.80
C GLY A 48 8.88 9.78 -6.22
N GLY A 49 8.83 11.10 -6.38
CA GLY A 49 9.20 11.77 -7.63
C GLY A 49 10.50 12.56 -7.46
N THR A 50 11.32 12.62 -8.50
CA THR A 50 12.62 13.31 -8.47
C THR A 50 13.09 13.68 -9.88
N SER A 51 14.22 14.36 -9.98
CA SER A 51 14.93 14.63 -11.24
C SER A 51 16.36 14.11 -11.18
N VAL A 52 16.92 13.70 -12.32
CA VAL A 52 18.30 13.20 -12.42
C VAL A 52 18.94 13.65 -13.73
N GLU A 53 20.24 13.94 -13.71
CA GLU A 53 20.98 14.23 -14.93
C GLU A 53 21.23 12.95 -15.75
N GLU A 54 21.35 13.10 -17.06
CA GLU A 54 21.73 11.98 -17.93
C GLU A 54 23.07 11.38 -17.50
N GLY A 55 23.10 10.06 -17.28
CA GLY A 55 24.28 9.33 -16.81
C GLY A 55 24.47 9.29 -15.29
N GLU A 56 23.69 10.07 -14.52
CA GLU A 56 23.69 10.03 -13.05
C GLU A 56 22.65 9.05 -12.50
N GLU A 57 22.81 8.70 -11.22
CA GLU A 57 21.92 7.81 -10.47
C GLU A 57 21.17 8.56 -9.38
N THR A 58 19.93 8.16 -9.14
CA THR A 58 19.08 8.68 -8.07
C THR A 58 18.28 7.56 -7.44
N THR A 59 17.90 7.74 -6.17
CA THR A 59 17.14 6.74 -5.42
C THR A 59 15.74 7.29 -5.14
N VAL A 60 14.74 6.46 -5.42
CA VAL A 60 13.32 6.75 -5.18
C VAL A 60 12.79 5.81 -4.12
N ASP A 61 12.25 6.38 -3.04
CA ASP A 61 11.63 5.62 -1.97
C ASP A 61 10.19 5.21 -2.31
N LEU A 62 9.80 4.04 -1.80
CA LEU A 62 8.44 3.53 -1.82
C LEU A 62 7.87 3.61 -0.40
N THR A 63 6.81 4.38 -0.20
CA THR A 63 6.27 4.65 1.14
C THR A 63 4.79 4.28 1.22
N LEU A 64 4.43 3.51 2.24
CA LEU A 64 3.05 3.29 2.64
C LEU A 64 2.61 4.39 3.62
N THR A 65 1.58 5.15 3.27
CA THR A 65 1.13 6.32 4.05
C THR A 65 0.73 5.97 5.48
N GLU A 66 0.03 4.83 5.65
CA GLU A 66 -0.44 4.35 6.94
C GLU A 66 -0.63 2.83 6.94
N ALA A 67 -0.44 2.24 8.12
CA ALA A 67 -0.64 0.83 8.40
C ALA A 67 -1.47 0.67 9.67
N PRO A 68 -2.81 0.83 9.61
CA PRO A 68 -3.67 0.84 10.80
C PRO A 68 -3.57 -0.45 11.61
N ASP A 69 -3.40 -1.59 10.93
CA ASP A 69 -3.23 -2.92 11.53
C ASP A 69 -1.77 -3.43 11.43
N GLY A 70 -0.84 -2.55 11.06
CA GLY A 70 0.58 -2.88 10.84
C GLY A 70 0.82 -3.60 9.51
N VAL A 71 2.06 -4.07 9.29
CA VAL A 71 2.45 -4.80 8.07
C VAL A 71 3.24 -6.04 8.45
N ALA A 72 2.73 -7.22 8.08
CA ALA A 72 3.46 -8.49 8.26
C ALA A 72 4.34 -8.83 7.06
N GLY A 73 3.99 -8.35 5.86
CA GLY A 73 4.78 -8.58 4.66
C GLY A 73 4.10 -8.08 3.39
N PHE A 74 4.88 -7.99 2.32
CA PHE A 74 4.42 -7.50 1.03
C PHE A 74 5.14 -8.17 -0.14
N ALA A 75 4.51 -8.08 -1.31
CA ALA A 75 5.08 -8.30 -2.62
C ALA A 75 4.52 -7.23 -3.56
N LEU A 76 5.40 -6.45 -4.16
CA LEU A 76 5.04 -5.38 -5.09
C LEU A 76 5.98 -5.39 -6.29
N THR A 77 5.47 -4.87 -7.40
CA THR A 77 6.24 -4.67 -8.62
C THR A 77 6.25 -3.18 -8.95
N VAL A 78 7.44 -2.64 -9.22
CA VAL A 78 7.63 -1.27 -9.72
C VAL A 78 7.98 -1.34 -11.19
N GLU A 79 7.24 -0.62 -12.01
CA GLU A 79 7.40 -0.57 -13.46
C GLU A 79 7.50 0.87 -13.96
N MET A 80 8.47 1.10 -14.85
CA MET A 80 8.62 2.37 -15.53
C MET A 80 7.83 2.39 -16.84
N THR A 81 7.18 3.51 -17.13
CA THR A 81 6.42 3.65 -18.39
C THR A 81 7.31 3.89 -19.61
N ASN A 82 8.49 4.48 -19.42
CA ASN A 82 9.44 4.80 -20.48
C ASN A 82 10.84 4.33 -20.05
N GLY A 83 11.32 3.25 -20.68
CA GLY A 83 12.65 2.67 -20.43
C GLY A 83 13.78 3.32 -21.24
N ASP A 84 13.46 4.18 -22.21
CA ASP A 84 14.48 4.92 -22.95
C ASP A 84 15.02 6.10 -22.11
N ALA A 85 14.17 6.68 -21.25
CA ALA A 85 14.55 7.82 -20.41
C ALA A 85 15.46 7.42 -19.24
N ALA A 86 15.17 6.29 -18.57
CA ALA A 86 15.97 5.83 -17.43
C ALA A 86 15.93 4.30 -17.30
N THR A 87 16.81 3.76 -16.47
CA THR A 87 16.88 2.32 -16.19
C THR A 87 17.03 2.06 -14.70
N VAL A 88 16.38 1.00 -14.21
CA VAL A 88 16.57 0.46 -12.87
C VAL A 88 17.92 -0.23 -12.80
N VAL A 89 18.80 0.26 -11.93
CA VAL A 89 20.14 -0.31 -11.73
C VAL A 89 20.24 -1.11 -10.45
N ASP A 90 19.42 -0.77 -9.45
CA ASP A 90 19.39 -1.46 -8.16
C ASP A 90 18.04 -1.26 -7.47
N ALA A 91 17.73 -2.11 -6.49
CA ALA A 91 16.60 -1.90 -5.60
C ALA A 91 16.87 -2.59 -4.26
N GLU A 92 16.31 -2.02 -3.21
CA GLU A 92 16.51 -2.50 -1.84
C GLU A 92 15.18 -2.53 -1.08
N VAL A 93 15.05 -3.50 -0.18
CA VAL A 93 13.93 -3.57 0.77
C VAL A 93 14.35 -2.87 2.05
N ALA A 94 13.44 -2.14 2.69
CA ALA A 94 13.75 -1.45 3.95
C ALA A 94 14.13 -2.43 5.07
N ASP A 95 15.09 -2.02 5.92
CA ASP A 95 15.62 -2.84 7.01
C ASP A 95 14.56 -3.30 8.02
N GLU A 96 13.46 -2.54 8.15
CA GLU A 96 12.35 -2.80 9.07
C GLU A 96 11.74 -4.20 8.89
N PHE A 97 11.81 -4.75 7.67
CA PHE A 97 11.23 -6.05 7.37
C PHE A 97 12.15 -7.21 7.79
N GLY A 98 13.46 -7.03 7.96
CA GLY A 98 14.37 -8.09 8.45
C GLY A 98 14.57 -9.31 7.52
N LEU A 99 13.66 -9.55 6.56
CA LEU A 99 13.82 -10.45 5.43
C LEU A 99 13.22 -9.81 4.18
N GLY A 100 14.07 -9.57 3.18
CA GLY A 100 13.70 -9.01 1.89
C GLY A 100 14.31 -9.82 0.75
N GLU A 101 13.63 -9.81 -0.39
CA GLU A 101 14.08 -10.37 -1.66
C GLU A 101 13.73 -9.39 -2.78
N VAL A 102 14.71 -9.14 -3.65
CA VAL A 102 14.53 -8.36 -4.87
C VAL A 102 14.65 -9.31 -6.05
N GLU A 103 13.58 -9.42 -6.83
CA GLU A 103 13.52 -10.28 -7.99
C GLU A 103 13.48 -9.46 -9.27
N GLY A 104 14.27 -9.93 -10.25
CA GLY A 104 14.11 -9.60 -11.65
C GLY A 104 14.11 -8.10 -11.94
N ILE A 105 15.28 -7.55 -12.26
CA ILE A 105 15.36 -6.32 -13.02
C ILE A 105 15.08 -6.69 -14.47
N ALA A 106 13.80 -6.74 -14.86
CA ALA A 106 13.41 -7.14 -16.21
C ALA A 106 13.79 -6.01 -17.18
N ASP A 107 14.84 -6.27 -17.97
CA ASP A 107 15.38 -5.34 -18.99
C ASP A 107 15.70 -3.92 -18.48
N GLY A 108 15.85 -3.75 -17.16
CA GLY A 108 16.07 -2.45 -16.55
C GLY A 108 14.83 -1.57 -16.42
N THR A 109 13.61 -2.08 -16.63
CA THR A 109 12.37 -1.26 -16.59
C THR A 109 11.38 -1.68 -15.52
N ALA A 110 11.53 -2.89 -14.97
CA ALA A 110 10.69 -3.40 -13.91
C ALA A 110 11.52 -4.08 -12.85
N VAL A 111 11.10 -3.98 -11.59
CA VAL A 111 11.70 -4.69 -10.47
C VAL A 111 10.64 -5.11 -9.47
N ARG A 112 10.80 -6.29 -8.88
CA ARG A 112 9.87 -6.82 -7.88
C ARG A 112 10.53 -6.89 -6.51
N LEU A 113 9.85 -6.33 -5.52
CA LEU A 113 10.30 -6.35 -4.13
C LEU A 113 9.34 -7.19 -3.30
N LYS A 114 9.90 -8.07 -2.47
CA LYS A 114 9.16 -8.87 -1.49
C LYS A 114 9.81 -8.74 -0.14
N ALA A 115 9.00 -8.66 0.91
CA ALA A 115 9.51 -8.64 2.27
C ALA A 115 8.52 -9.24 3.26
N ALA A 116 9.01 -9.62 4.43
CA ALA A 116 8.18 -10.06 5.54
C ALA A 116 8.77 -9.57 6.85
N ASP A 117 8.01 -8.79 7.62
CA ASP A 117 8.42 -8.25 8.93
C ASP A 117 8.48 -9.36 9.99
N LEU A 118 9.65 -10.01 10.06
CA LEU A 118 9.88 -11.10 11.01
C LEU A 118 10.00 -10.62 12.46
N ASN A 119 10.36 -9.35 12.64
CA ASN A 119 10.63 -8.76 13.94
C ASN A 119 9.43 -7.99 14.52
N LYS A 120 8.34 -7.87 13.75
CA LYS A 120 7.14 -7.09 14.11
C LYS A 120 7.50 -5.63 14.40
N THR A 121 8.38 -5.07 13.58
CA THR A 121 8.82 -3.68 13.64
C THR A 121 7.70 -2.73 13.21
N VAL A 122 6.88 -3.11 12.21
CA VAL A 122 5.79 -2.29 11.67
C VAL A 122 4.49 -2.61 12.40
N GLU A 123 4.30 -1.96 13.54
CA GLU A 123 3.16 -2.15 14.44
C GLU A 123 1.87 -1.43 13.96
N PRO A 124 0.69 -1.83 14.47
CA PRO A 124 -0.57 -1.13 14.22
C PRO A 124 -0.50 0.38 14.52
N GLY A 125 -0.96 1.18 13.56
CA GLY A 125 -0.96 2.64 13.63
C GLY A 125 0.32 3.30 13.11
N ALA A 126 1.26 2.53 12.56
CA ALA A 126 2.42 3.08 11.88
C ALA A 126 2.02 3.96 10.68
N SER A 127 2.83 4.97 10.37
CA SER A 127 2.59 5.94 9.31
C SER A 127 3.89 6.26 8.59
N ASN A 128 3.82 6.55 7.28
CA ASN A 128 4.98 6.79 6.42
C ASN A 128 6.00 5.64 6.52
N VAL A 129 5.52 4.41 6.39
CA VAL A 129 6.35 3.21 6.45
C VAL A 129 7.11 3.08 5.14
N THR A 130 8.45 3.11 5.19
CA THR A 130 9.28 2.87 4.00
C THR A 130 9.26 1.39 3.70
N LEU A 131 8.79 1.01 2.51
CA LEU A 131 8.76 -0.38 2.05
C LEU A 131 10.12 -0.79 1.46
N GLY A 132 10.78 0.14 0.79
CA GLY A 132 12.05 -0.06 0.12
C GLY A 132 12.35 1.12 -0.79
N SER A 133 13.38 0.96 -1.62
CA SER A 133 13.84 1.96 -2.56
C SER A 133 14.23 1.32 -3.90
N VAL A 134 14.21 2.14 -4.95
CA VAL A 134 14.65 1.77 -6.29
C VAL A 134 15.67 2.81 -6.75
N THR A 135 16.84 2.34 -7.16
CA THR A 135 17.89 3.19 -7.73
C THR A 135 17.78 3.17 -9.25
N LEU A 136 17.71 4.37 -9.81
CA LEU A 136 17.45 4.65 -11.22
C LEU A 136 18.63 5.42 -11.79
N ARG A 137 19.01 5.10 -13.02
CA ARG A 137 20.01 5.86 -13.78
C ARG A 137 19.38 6.57 -14.96
N GLY A 138 19.61 7.87 -15.10
CA GLY A 138 19.22 8.64 -16.28
C GLY A 138 19.91 8.11 -17.53
N GLN A 139 19.16 7.85 -18.62
CA GLN A 139 19.68 7.34 -19.90
C GLN A 139 19.54 8.36 -21.03
N GLN A 140 18.39 9.04 -21.11
CA GLN A 140 18.13 10.07 -22.10
C GLN A 140 17.17 11.10 -21.51
N ALA A 141 17.36 12.37 -21.86
CA ALA A 141 16.45 13.44 -21.45
C ALA A 141 14.98 13.12 -21.77
N GLY A 142 14.10 13.33 -20.80
CA GLY A 142 12.67 13.04 -20.88
C GLY A 142 12.06 12.59 -19.56
N GLU A 143 10.74 12.43 -19.56
CA GLU A 143 9.97 12.04 -18.38
C GLU A 143 9.58 10.55 -18.41
N THR A 144 9.55 9.91 -17.25
CA THR A 144 9.03 8.56 -17.04
C THR A 144 8.27 8.44 -15.71
N SER A 145 7.17 7.70 -15.69
CA SER A 145 6.41 7.46 -14.46
C SER A 145 6.79 6.12 -13.85
N LEU A 146 6.95 6.09 -12.53
CA LEU A 146 7.14 4.89 -11.73
C LEU A 146 5.79 4.40 -11.20
N ARG A 147 5.26 3.34 -11.80
CA ARG A 147 4.00 2.72 -11.40
C ARG A 147 4.27 1.60 -10.42
N VAL A 148 3.50 1.56 -9.34
CA VAL A 148 3.55 0.49 -8.35
C VAL A 148 2.31 -0.39 -8.52
N THR A 149 2.52 -1.69 -8.63
CA THR A 149 1.49 -2.72 -8.61
C THR A 149 1.66 -3.56 -7.34
N ILE A 150 0.59 -3.68 -6.56
CA ILE A 150 0.60 -4.46 -5.32
C ILE A 150 0.13 -5.88 -5.64
N ASP A 151 1.05 -6.85 -5.58
CA ASP A 151 0.70 -8.26 -5.74
C ASP A 151 0.09 -8.82 -4.44
N ARG A 152 0.67 -8.40 -3.30
CA ARG A 152 0.26 -8.82 -1.97
C ARG A 152 0.73 -7.80 -0.93
N LEU A 153 -0.11 -7.50 0.04
CA LEU A 153 0.24 -6.80 1.27
C LEU A 153 -0.61 -7.41 2.36
N ASP A 154 -0.02 -7.86 3.46
CA ASP A 154 -0.78 -8.42 4.59
C ASP A 154 -0.44 -7.68 5.88
N ASP A 155 -1.45 -7.54 6.73
CA ASP A 155 -1.34 -6.94 8.06
C ASP A 155 -0.79 -7.93 9.11
N ASN A 156 -0.56 -7.44 10.33
CA ASN A 156 -0.07 -8.27 11.44
C ASN A 156 -1.07 -9.34 11.92
N ASN A 157 -2.33 -9.27 11.46
CA ASN A 157 -3.37 -10.24 11.74
C ASN A 157 -3.45 -11.33 10.63
N GLY A 158 -2.66 -11.19 9.57
CA GLY A 158 -2.64 -12.07 8.40
C GLY A 158 -3.75 -11.81 7.39
N SER A 159 -4.43 -10.66 7.48
CA SER A 159 -5.44 -10.24 6.50
C SER A 159 -4.77 -9.48 5.36
N SER A 160 -5.23 -9.71 4.14
CA SER A 160 -4.73 -8.95 2.99
C SER A 160 -5.28 -7.53 2.97
N VAL A 161 -4.40 -6.58 2.74
CA VAL A 161 -4.66 -5.14 2.61
C VAL A 161 -4.53 -4.77 1.14
N ASN A 162 -5.46 -3.98 0.63
CA ASN A 162 -5.43 -3.52 -0.76
C ASN A 162 -5.31 -1.99 -0.83
N PRO A 163 -4.10 -1.44 -0.63
CA PRO A 163 -3.90 0.00 -0.63
C PRO A 163 -4.11 0.59 -2.02
N ARG A 164 -4.37 1.90 -2.08
CA ARG A 164 -4.26 2.66 -3.32
C ARG A 164 -2.79 2.78 -3.73
N THR A 165 -2.53 3.18 -4.97
CA THR A 165 -1.17 3.47 -5.44
C THR A 165 -1.12 4.88 -6.02
N ASP A 166 -0.04 5.58 -5.74
CA ASP A 166 0.28 6.89 -6.28
C ASP A 166 1.64 6.83 -6.99
N PRO A 167 1.66 6.94 -8.33
CA PRO A 167 2.89 6.80 -9.10
C PRO A 167 3.82 7.99 -8.93
N GLY A 168 5.12 7.72 -8.92
CA GLY A 168 6.16 8.74 -8.94
C GLY A 168 6.45 9.21 -10.36
N THR A 169 7.05 10.38 -10.49
CA THR A 169 7.57 10.91 -11.77
C THR A 169 9.08 11.12 -11.65
N LEU A 170 9.82 10.60 -12.62
CA LEU A 170 11.23 10.88 -12.81
C LEU A 170 11.41 11.75 -14.06
N ASP A 171 12.03 12.91 -13.88
CA ASP A 171 12.45 13.79 -14.97
C ASP A 171 13.95 13.67 -15.22
N VAL A 172 14.35 13.29 -16.42
CA VAL A 172 15.76 13.17 -16.80
C VAL A 172 16.15 14.43 -17.56
N ILE A 173 17.12 15.18 -17.01
CA ILE A 173 17.61 16.43 -17.59
C ILE A 173 18.91 16.18 -18.37
N ASP A 174 19.07 16.91 -19.47
CA ASP A 174 20.28 16.84 -20.29
C ASP A 174 21.48 17.36 -19.50
N ALA A 175 22.57 16.59 -19.45
CA ALA A 175 23.80 16.95 -18.75
C ALA A 175 24.44 18.26 -19.26
N ALA A 176 24.09 18.73 -20.47
CA ALA A 176 24.56 19.99 -21.03
C ALA A 176 23.63 21.19 -20.76
N GLY A 177 22.44 20.97 -20.18
CA GLY A 177 21.35 21.94 -20.11
C GLY A 177 21.22 22.77 -18.84
N GLY A 178 22.09 22.58 -17.83
CA GLY A 178 22.03 23.29 -16.54
C GLY A 178 22.34 24.80 -16.55
N ALA A 179 22.21 25.48 -17.69
CA ALA A 179 22.47 26.91 -17.83
C ALA A 179 21.41 27.60 -18.71
N ASP A 180 20.14 27.54 -18.32
CA ASP A 180 19.23 28.60 -18.71
C ASP A 180 18.14 28.78 -17.65
N GLU A 181 18.26 29.86 -16.87
CA GLU A 181 17.19 30.80 -16.50
C GLU A 181 17.61 31.67 -15.30
N SER A 182 18.15 32.86 -15.59
CA SER A 182 17.79 34.12 -14.92
C SER A 182 18.56 35.32 -15.52
N ASP A 183 18.42 35.56 -16.83
CA ASP A 183 18.70 36.90 -17.37
C ASP A 183 17.40 37.70 -17.41
N ASN A 184 17.12 38.36 -16.29
CA ASN A 184 16.07 39.36 -16.18
C ASN A 184 16.38 40.53 -17.14
N ALA A 185 15.61 40.58 -18.23
CA ALA A 185 15.64 41.61 -19.27
C ALA A 185 15.50 43.02 -18.69
N GLY A 186 16.45 43.90 -19.02
CA GLY A 186 16.44 45.27 -18.51
C GLY A 186 17.40 46.25 -19.19
N ALA A 187 17.59 46.18 -20.51
CA ALA A 187 18.12 47.33 -21.25
C ALA A 187 17.67 47.31 -22.71
N VAL A 188 16.64 48.11 -22.96
CA VAL A 188 16.22 48.52 -24.30
C VAL A 188 17.36 49.31 -24.96
N THR A 189 17.75 48.96 -26.18
CA THR A 189 18.37 49.91 -27.11
C THR A 189 17.92 49.56 -28.51
N ALA A 190 17.06 50.43 -29.04
CA ALA A 190 16.57 50.36 -30.42
C ALA A 190 17.69 50.71 -31.40
N THR A 191 17.75 50.01 -32.54
CA THR A 191 18.13 50.58 -33.85
C THR A 191 17.48 49.75 -34.95
N ALA A 192 16.85 50.45 -35.89
CA ALA A 192 15.95 49.95 -36.92
C ALA A 192 16.66 49.59 -38.24
N SER A 193 15.89 48.96 -39.14
CA SER A 193 15.97 49.05 -40.63
C SER A 193 17.13 48.25 -41.28
N GLU A 194 16.98 47.44 -42.34
CA GLU A 194 16.03 47.42 -43.46
C GLU A 194 15.84 46.03 -44.11
N THR A 195 14.70 45.94 -44.81
CA THR A 195 14.25 45.11 -45.93
C THR A 195 15.24 44.24 -46.73
N GLY A 196 14.73 43.07 -47.12
CA GLY A 196 15.04 42.39 -48.39
C GLY A 196 14.37 41.01 -48.50
N PRO A 197 13.38 40.80 -49.39
CA PRO A 197 12.85 39.48 -49.71
C PRO A 197 13.55 38.92 -50.95
N ASP A 198 14.06 37.70 -50.88
CA ASP A 198 14.43 36.95 -52.09
C ASP A 198 13.79 35.57 -52.07
N GLU A 199 12.74 35.47 -52.88
CA GLU A 199 12.10 34.27 -53.35
C GLU A 199 13.06 33.51 -54.27
N ASN A 200 13.20 32.20 -54.06
CA ASN A 200 13.56 31.26 -55.13
C ASN A 200 13.29 29.84 -54.65
N THR A 201 12.23 29.19 -55.16
CA THR A 201 12.36 27.88 -55.86
C THR A 201 11.09 27.59 -56.66
N MET A 202 11.36 27.18 -57.88
CA MET A 202 10.55 27.00 -59.08
C MET A 202 9.66 25.75 -59.04
N THR A 203 8.36 25.93 -59.26
CA THR A 203 7.55 25.41 -60.39
C THR A 203 7.68 23.95 -60.86
N GLU A 204 6.60 23.18 -60.58
CA GLU A 204 5.75 22.38 -61.50
C GLU A 204 5.98 20.91 -61.91
N MET A 205 4.81 20.27 -62.05
CA MET A 205 4.43 19.07 -62.83
C MET A 205 4.91 17.71 -62.28
N GLY A 206 4.07 16.76 -61.87
CA GLY A 206 2.71 16.46 -62.27
C GLY A 206 2.69 15.20 -63.15
N VAL A 207 2.51 14.01 -62.56
CA VAL A 207 1.97 12.80 -63.21
C VAL A 207 1.54 11.75 -62.17
N GLU A 208 0.23 11.61 -62.02
CA GLU A 208 -0.50 10.38 -61.61
C GLU A 208 -1.06 9.74 -62.91
N PRO A 209 -1.71 8.56 -62.89
CA PRO A 209 -1.35 7.26 -62.33
C PRO A 209 -1.42 6.16 -63.43
N THR A 210 -0.88 4.95 -63.20
CA THR A 210 -1.24 3.79 -64.06
C THR A 210 -1.50 2.51 -63.26
N ARG A 211 -2.75 2.04 -63.41
CA ARG A 211 -3.32 0.72 -63.13
C ARG A 211 -2.51 -0.45 -63.69
N THR A 212 -2.73 -1.65 -63.12
CA THR A 212 -3.33 -2.86 -63.76
C THR A 212 -3.14 -4.00 -62.74
N ASP A 213 -4.20 -4.39 -62.04
CA ASP A 213 -4.95 -5.66 -62.22
C ASP A 213 -4.07 -6.92 -62.17
N ASP A 214 -4.24 -7.75 -61.15
CA ASP A 214 -4.69 -9.12 -61.39
C ASP A 214 -5.38 -9.70 -60.15
N ALA A 215 -6.41 -10.49 -60.43
CA ALA A 215 -7.44 -10.96 -59.53
C ALA A 215 -7.32 -12.48 -59.31
N SER A 216 -8.27 -13.01 -58.53
CA SER A 216 -8.67 -14.43 -58.43
C SER A 216 -7.95 -15.20 -57.32
N GLU A 217 -8.58 -15.96 -56.43
CA GLU A 217 -9.95 -16.47 -56.29
C GLU A 217 -10.07 -16.99 -54.83
N GLU A 218 -11.14 -16.69 -54.09
CA GLU A 218 -12.29 -17.58 -53.82
C GLU A 218 -11.95 -18.90 -53.07
N THR A 219 -12.41 -19.04 -51.81
CA THR A 219 -13.44 -20.06 -51.44
C THR A 219 -13.83 -20.06 -49.94
N ALA A 220 -15.16 -20.05 -49.75
CA ALA A 220 -16.01 -20.66 -48.71
C ALA A 220 -15.75 -20.32 -47.21
N VAL A 221 -16.63 -19.58 -46.53
CA VAL A 221 -17.98 -19.95 -46.04
C VAL A 221 -17.98 -21.19 -45.11
N GLY A 222 -18.17 -20.95 -43.81
CA GLY A 222 -18.51 -21.96 -42.81
C GLY A 222 -18.97 -21.31 -41.51
N ALA A 223 -20.28 -21.35 -41.26
CA ALA A 223 -21.00 -20.74 -40.14
C ALA A 223 -20.80 -21.48 -38.79
N PRO A 224 -21.28 -20.95 -37.65
CA PRO A 224 -20.95 -21.42 -36.31
C PRO A 224 -21.75 -22.66 -35.90
N THR A 225 -21.14 -23.57 -35.14
CA THR A 225 -21.85 -24.68 -34.49
C THR A 225 -21.97 -24.44 -32.99
N THR A 226 -23.20 -24.23 -32.55
CA THR A 226 -23.63 -24.37 -31.16
C THR A 226 -23.89 -25.84 -30.88
N ASN A 227 -23.39 -26.40 -29.78
CA ASN A 227 -23.95 -27.62 -29.20
C ASN A 227 -23.97 -27.53 -27.66
N LYS A 228 -25.16 -27.15 -27.16
CA LYS A 228 -25.89 -27.73 -26.02
C LYS A 228 -25.76 -29.28 -26.02
N VAL A 229 -25.78 -30.10 -24.97
CA VAL A 229 -26.19 -30.06 -23.55
C VAL A 229 -25.41 -31.21 -22.87
N ASN A 230 -25.11 -31.15 -21.58
CA ASN A 230 -25.43 -32.27 -20.69
C ASN A 230 -25.61 -31.77 -19.24
N GLU A 231 -26.88 -31.79 -18.83
CA GLU A 231 -27.36 -31.72 -17.45
C GLU A 231 -27.15 -33.06 -16.71
N ALA A 232 -27.41 -33.00 -15.40
CA ALA A 232 -27.61 -34.05 -14.39
C ALA A 232 -26.33 -34.51 -13.67
N ALA A 233 -26.24 -34.54 -12.33
CA ALA A 233 -27.21 -34.36 -11.24
C ALA A 233 -26.41 -34.22 -9.91
N ASP A 234 -26.83 -33.34 -8.98
CA ASP A 234 -27.37 -33.74 -7.64
C ASP A 234 -26.28 -34.00 -6.57
N ALA A 235 -26.25 -33.45 -5.35
CA ALA A 235 -27.12 -32.67 -4.47
C ALA A 235 -26.18 -31.73 -3.66
N GLY A 236 -26.54 -30.61 -3.00
CA GLY A 236 -27.76 -30.23 -2.31
C GLY A 236 -27.37 -29.71 -0.92
N THR A 237 -27.26 -28.39 -0.76
CA THR A 237 -27.54 -27.73 0.54
C THR A 237 -28.01 -26.31 0.27
N ALA A 238 -29.31 -26.11 0.43
CA ALA A 238 -29.95 -24.82 0.43
C ALA A 238 -29.57 -24.05 1.71
N SER A 239 -29.14 -22.81 1.55
CA SER A 239 -29.36 -21.77 2.57
C SER A 239 -30.06 -20.61 1.88
N THR A 240 -31.26 -20.37 2.38
CA THR A 240 -32.23 -19.36 1.94
C THR A 240 -31.64 -17.95 1.93
N GLU A 241 -31.56 -17.36 0.75
CA GLU A 241 -31.47 -15.91 0.58
C GLU A 241 -32.88 -15.32 0.74
N VAL A 242 -33.08 -14.54 1.81
CA VAL A 242 -34.28 -13.72 1.97
C VAL A 242 -33.94 -12.32 1.50
N PRO A 243 -34.53 -11.79 0.42
CA PRO A 243 -34.22 -10.45 -0.04
C PRO A 243 -34.88 -9.42 0.88
N GLY A 244 -34.04 -8.63 1.55
CA GLY A 244 -34.39 -7.34 2.13
C GLY A 244 -34.59 -7.33 3.63
N PHE A 245 -33.52 -7.21 4.42
CA PHE A 245 -33.49 -6.45 5.69
C PHE A 245 -32.05 -6.01 6.00
N THR A 246 -31.80 -4.73 5.71
CA THR A 246 -31.07 -3.73 6.50
C THR A 246 -30.37 -4.18 7.80
N VAL A 247 -29.04 -3.99 7.80
CA VAL A 247 -28.14 -3.59 8.91
C VAL A 247 -27.92 -4.57 10.07
N GLY A 248 -26.78 -5.26 10.00
CA GLY A 248 -25.68 -5.11 10.97
C GLY A 248 -25.96 -5.43 12.43
N THR A 249 -25.79 -6.70 12.82
CA THR A 249 -25.27 -7.08 14.14
C THR A 249 -24.62 -8.47 14.05
N ALA A 250 -23.29 -8.53 14.01
CA ALA A 250 -22.55 -9.73 14.38
C ALA A 250 -21.66 -9.39 15.58
N LEU A 251 -22.26 -9.52 16.76
CA LEU A 251 -21.57 -9.43 18.04
C LEU A 251 -21.38 -10.88 18.51
N VAL A 252 -20.20 -11.45 18.23
CA VAL A 252 -19.72 -12.65 18.91
C VAL A 252 -18.37 -12.30 19.51
N ALA A 253 -18.42 -11.81 20.74
CA ALA A 253 -17.26 -11.62 21.60
C ALA A 253 -16.83 -12.98 22.16
N LEU A 254 -15.65 -13.47 21.75
CA LEU A 254 -14.92 -14.47 22.52
C LEU A 254 -13.86 -13.73 23.34
N VAL A 255 -14.21 -13.43 24.60
CA VAL A 255 -13.28 -12.93 25.61
C VAL A 255 -12.45 -14.11 26.11
N ALA A 256 -11.14 -14.08 25.88
CA ALA A 256 -10.20 -14.91 26.62
C ALA A 256 -8.92 -14.11 26.93
N ALA A 257 -8.46 -14.28 28.18
CA ALA A 257 -7.18 -13.86 28.74
C ALA A 257 -7.09 -12.45 29.35
N LEU A 258 -7.52 -12.32 30.62
CA LEU A 258 -6.71 -11.59 31.60
C LEU A 258 -6.99 -12.04 33.05
N VAL A 259 -6.46 -13.21 33.45
CA VAL A 259 -6.20 -13.54 34.85
C VAL A 259 -4.90 -14.33 34.93
N MET A 260 -3.75 -13.65 34.88
CA MET A 260 -2.49 -14.24 35.34
C MET A 260 -1.49 -13.16 35.76
N LEU A 261 -1.80 -12.40 36.80
CA LEU A 261 -0.77 -11.65 37.53
C LEU A 261 -1.18 -11.37 38.98
N SER A 262 -1.12 -12.38 39.85
CA SER A 262 -1.10 -12.20 41.32
C SER A 262 -0.70 -13.49 42.05
N ARG A 263 0.47 -14.07 41.79
CA ARG A 263 1.12 -15.05 42.70
C ARG A 263 2.63 -15.10 42.53
N TRP A 264 3.33 -14.14 43.13
CA TRP A 264 4.72 -14.27 43.56
C TRP A 264 4.86 -13.49 44.88
N GLU A 265 4.50 -14.14 45.98
CA GLU A 265 4.97 -13.82 47.34
C GLU A 265 4.47 -14.98 48.23
N ASP A 266 5.33 -16.00 48.36
CA ASP A 266 5.62 -16.79 49.57
C ASP A 266 6.63 -17.91 49.21
#